data_AF-A0A8J6FPE3-F1
#
_entry.id   AF-A0A8J6FPE3-F1
#
_cell.length_a   1.000
_cell.length_b   1.000
_cell.length_c   1.000
_cell.angle_alpha   90.00
_cell.angle_beta   90.00
_cell.angle_gamma   90.00
#
_symmetry.space_group_name_H-M   'P 1'
#
loop_
_entity.id
_entity.type
_entity.pdbx_description
1 polymer ?
#
loop_
_entity_poly.entity_id
_entity_poly.type
_entity_poly.pdbx_seq_one_letter_code
_entity_poly.pdbx_strand_id
1 'polypeptide(L)'
;MDAGTDAMDVLLGRVIPVKLGIIGVVNRSQLDINNKKSVSDSIRDEYGFLQKKYPSLANRSGTKYLARTLNRLLMHHIRDCLPELKTRINVLAAQYQSLLNSYGEPVDDKSATLLQLITKFATEYCNTIEGTAKYIETSELCGGARICYIFHETFGRTLESVDPLGGLTTIDILTAIRNATGPRPALFVPEVSFELLVKRQVKRLEEPSLRCVELVHEEMQRIIQHCSNYSTQELLRFPKLHDAIVEVVTCLLRKRLPVTNEMVHNLVAIELAYINTKHPDFADACGLMNNNIEEQRRNRIARDLPPSAAPRDKPSKAPGPLAPAALEPSSDTDGKVCAS
;
A
#
# COMPACT_ATOMS: atom_id res chain seq x y z
N MET A 1 74.48 -30.83 -7.45
CA MET A 1 75.29 -29.61 -7.33
C MET A 1 76.65 -29.94 -7.86
N ASP A 2 77.15 -29.12 -8.77
CA ASP A 2 78.47 -29.32 -9.35
C ASP A 2 79.55 -29.05 -8.30
N ALA A 3 80.65 -29.78 -8.39
CA ALA A 3 81.79 -29.59 -7.50
C ALA A 3 82.32 -28.14 -7.65
N GLY A 4 82.28 -27.37 -6.57
CA GLY A 4 82.65 -25.94 -6.57
C GLY A 4 81.49 -24.95 -6.46
N THR A 5 80.24 -25.40 -6.56
CA THR A 5 79.04 -24.56 -6.37
C THR A 5 78.43 -24.75 -4.97
N ASP A 6 77.95 -23.65 -4.39
CA ASP A 6 77.19 -23.65 -3.13
C ASP A 6 75.85 -22.91 -3.29
N ALA A 7 74.87 -23.26 -2.43
CA ALA A 7 73.58 -22.58 -2.38
C ALA A 7 73.48 -21.66 -1.15
N MET A 8 74.61 -21.16 -0.64
CA MET A 8 74.66 -20.39 0.60
C MET A 8 73.83 -19.11 0.49
N ASP A 9 73.97 -18.38 -0.62
CA ASP A 9 73.22 -17.13 -0.85
C ASP A 9 71.72 -17.37 -1.06
N VAL A 10 71.33 -18.54 -1.56
CA VAL A 10 69.91 -18.94 -1.68
C VAL A 10 69.36 -19.31 -0.31
N LEU A 11 70.05 -20.14 0.47
CA LEU A 11 69.60 -20.56 1.81
C LEU A 11 69.55 -19.40 2.81
N LEU A 12 70.41 -18.39 2.64
CA LEU A 12 70.37 -17.14 3.41
C LEU A 12 69.29 -16.16 2.93
N GLY A 13 68.57 -16.47 1.85
CA GLY A 13 67.51 -15.63 1.29
C GLY A 13 68.01 -14.36 0.61
N ARG A 14 69.30 -14.28 0.24
CA ARG A 14 69.90 -13.14 -0.46
C ARG A 14 69.52 -13.10 -1.94
N VAL A 15 69.37 -14.27 -2.56
CA VAL A 15 68.93 -14.40 -3.96
C VAL A 15 67.40 -14.45 -4.06
N ILE A 16 66.75 -15.25 -3.21
CA ILE A 16 65.28 -15.40 -3.19
C ILE A 16 64.78 -15.15 -1.76
N PRO A 17 64.28 -13.95 -1.45
CA PRO A 17 63.77 -13.65 -0.12
C PRO A 17 62.38 -14.25 0.09
N VAL A 18 62.25 -15.22 1.01
CA VAL A 18 60.98 -15.85 1.40
C VAL A 18 60.69 -15.60 2.87
N LYS A 19 59.47 -15.12 3.19
CA LYS A 19 59.08 -14.75 4.57
C LYS A 19 59.16 -15.91 5.57
N LEU A 20 58.94 -17.14 5.12
CA LEU A 20 59.00 -18.35 5.96
C LEU A 20 60.40 -19.00 6.01
N GLY A 21 61.38 -18.41 5.31
CA GLY A 21 62.74 -18.94 5.18
C GLY A 21 62.88 -20.09 4.19
N ILE A 22 64.12 -20.51 3.96
CA ILE A 22 64.49 -21.62 3.07
C ILE A 22 65.27 -22.64 3.92
N ILE A 23 64.86 -23.91 3.86
CA ILE A 23 65.48 -24.99 4.64
C ILE A 23 66.05 -26.01 3.66
N GLY A 24 67.37 -26.22 3.71
CA GLY A 24 68.05 -27.24 2.92
C GLY A 24 67.89 -28.62 3.54
N VAL A 25 67.67 -29.64 2.71
CA VAL A 25 67.54 -31.05 3.11
C VAL A 25 68.39 -31.92 2.19
N VAL A 26 69.00 -32.97 2.74
CA VAL A 26 69.72 -33.98 1.96
C VAL A 26 69.02 -35.32 2.16
N ASN A 27 68.66 -35.97 1.05
CA ASN A 27 67.91 -37.22 1.07
C ASN A 27 68.69 -38.35 0.37
N ARG A 28 68.15 -39.56 0.41
CA ARG A 28 68.72 -40.76 -0.23
C ARG A 28 68.83 -40.57 -1.75
N SER A 29 69.97 -40.97 -2.30
CA SER A 29 70.16 -41.09 -3.75
C SER A 29 69.51 -42.37 -4.29
N GLN A 30 69.42 -42.51 -5.61
CA GLN A 30 68.88 -43.72 -6.25
C GLN A 30 69.64 -44.99 -5.82
N LEU A 31 70.96 -44.89 -5.64
CA LEU A 31 71.78 -46.01 -5.17
C LEU A 31 71.49 -46.36 -3.70
N ASP A 32 71.32 -45.35 -2.83
CA ASP A 32 70.97 -45.56 -1.42
C ASP A 32 69.58 -46.22 -1.26
N ILE A 33 68.66 -45.91 -2.18
CA ILE A 33 67.33 -46.52 -2.24
C ILE A 33 67.46 -48.00 -2.63
N ASN A 34 68.21 -48.31 -3.69
CA ASN A 34 68.46 -49.68 -4.13
C ASN A 34 69.13 -50.52 -3.02
N ASN A 35 70.02 -49.90 -2.24
CA ASN A 35 70.70 -50.52 -1.09
C ASN A 35 69.86 -50.54 0.20
N LYS A 36 68.59 -50.11 0.15
CA LYS A 36 67.66 -50.08 1.30
C LYS A 36 68.24 -49.37 2.54
N LYS A 37 69.00 -48.30 2.33
CA LYS A 37 69.57 -47.51 3.43
C LYS A 37 68.47 -47.03 4.38
N SER A 38 68.71 -47.22 5.68
CA SER A 38 67.73 -46.85 6.71
C SER A 38 67.56 -45.33 6.78
N VAL A 39 66.39 -44.89 7.27
CA VAL A 39 66.11 -43.46 7.48
C VAL A 39 67.04 -42.88 8.55
N SER A 40 67.33 -43.65 9.59
CA SER A 40 68.26 -43.25 10.67
C SER A 40 69.67 -43.00 10.15
N ASP A 41 70.18 -43.88 9.29
CA ASP A 41 71.51 -43.71 8.67
C ASP A 41 71.52 -42.52 7.71
N SER A 42 70.45 -42.32 6.96
CA SER A 42 70.34 -41.17 6.03
C SER A 42 70.32 -39.83 6.76
N ILE A 43 69.64 -39.74 7.91
CA ILE A 43 69.62 -38.55 8.77
C ILE A 43 71.01 -38.29 9.39
N ARG A 44 71.75 -39.35 9.76
CA ARG A 44 73.12 -39.21 10.28
C ARG A 44 74.06 -38.67 9.22
N ASP A 45 73.95 -39.17 8.00
CA ASP A 45 74.76 -38.72 6.86
C ASP A 45 74.40 -37.29 6.45
N GLU A 46 73.12 -36.93 6.47
CA GLU A 46 72.64 -35.54 6.29
C GLU A 46 73.30 -34.60 7.31
N TYR A 47 73.28 -34.96 8.59
CA TYR A 47 73.89 -34.15 9.64
C TYR A 47 75.41 -34.00 9.44
N GLY A 48 76.10 -35.09 9.09
CA GLY A 48 77.54 -35.07 8.80
C GLY A 48 77.89 -34.21 7.58
N PHE A 49 77.07 -34.26 6.53
CA PHE A 49 77.24 -33.42 5.34
C PHE A 49 77.02 -31.94 5.65
N LEU A 50 75.94 -31.61 6.34
CA LEU A 50 75.59 -30.23 6.68
C LEU A 50 76.63 -29.60 7.62
N GLN A 51 77.15 -30.34 8.61
CA GLN A 51 78.23 -29.83 9.46
C GLN A 51 79.52 -29.53 8.69
N LYS A 52 79.88 -30.35 7.70
CA LYS A 52 81.11 -30.18 6.93
C LYS A 52 80.99 -29.09 5.88
N LYS A 53 79.89 -29.05 5.13
CA LYS A 53 79.72 -28.17 3.95
C LYS A 53 79.05 -26.84 4.29
N TYR A 54 78.18 -26.80 5.31
CA TYR A 54 77.46 -25.60 5.74
C TYR A 54 77.42 -25.46 7.28
N PRO A 55 78.58 -25.29 7.96
CA PRO A 55 78.66 -25.39 9.42
C PRO A 55 77.74 -24.41 10.17
N SER A 56 77.63 -23.17 9.67
CA SER A 56 76.81 -22.12 10.28
C SER A 56 75.30 -22.31 10.07
N LEU A 57 74.90 -23.07 9.03
CA LEU A 57 73.50 -23.36 8.70
C LEU A 57 73.06 -24.76 9.16
N ALA A 58 73.97 -25.61 9.61
CA ALA A 58 73.69 -26.99 10.02
C ALA A 58 72.61 -27.07 11.11
N ASN A 59 72.56 -26.11 12.03
CA ASN A 59 71.55 -26.04 13.09
C ASN A 59 70.17 -25.49 12.61
N ARG A 60 70.11 -24.91 11.40
CA ARG A 60 68.91 -24.34 10.77
C ARG A 60 68.52 -25.09 9.49
N SER A 61 69.12 -26.24 9.25
CA SER A 61 68.93 -27.07 8.05
C SER A 61 68.74 -28.54 8.45
N GLY A 62 68.27 -29.34 7.51
CA GLY A 62 68.09 -30.76 7.66
C GLY A 62 66.67 -31.18 8.06
N THR A 63 66.39 -32.46 7.88
CA THR A 63 65.04 -33.05 7.98
C THR A 63 64.42 -32.85 9.36
N LYS A 64 65.20 -32.99 10.44
CA LYS A 64 64.72 -32.78 11.82
C LYS A 64 64.32 -31.33 12.08
N TYR A 65 65.10 -30.38 11.57
CA TYR A 65 64.80 -28.95 11.72
C TYR A 65 63.59 -28.56 10.89
N LEU A 66 63.48 -29.08 9.66
CA LEU A 66 62.31 -28.90 8.81
C LEU A 66 61.03 -29.36 9.50
N ALA A 67 61.00 -30.59 10.03
CA ALA A 67 59.82 -31.14 10.69
C ALA A 67 59.36 -30.29 11.88
N ARG A 68 60.30 -29.85 12.73
CA ARG A 68 60.00 -28.95 13.85
C ARG A 68 59.48 -27.60 13.38
N THR A 69 60.06 -27.06 12.31
CA THR A 69 59.67 -25.76 11.76
C THR A 69 58.29 -25.83 11.12
N LEU A 70 57.98 -26.86 10.34
CA LEU A 70 56.66 -27.09 9.77
C LEU A 70 55.58 -27.27 10.85
N ASN A 71 55.87 -28.05 11.91
CA ASN A 71 54.96 -28.17 13.05
C ASN A 71 54.71 -26.82 13.73
N ARG A 72 55.76 -26.02 13.94
CA ARG A 72 55.62 -24.67 14.53
C ARG A 72 54.81 -23.75 13.62
N LEU A 73 55.08 -23.75 12.32
CA LEU A 73 54.36 -22.92 11.34
C LEU A 73 52.88 -23.33 11.24
N LEU A 74 52.59 -24.63 11.24
CA LEU A 74 51.21 -25.13 11.24
C LEU A 74 50.47 -24.69 12.50
N MET A 75 51.07 -24.85 13.68
CA MET A 75 50.45 -24.42 14.94
C MET A 75 50.22 -22.91 15.00
N HIS A 76 51.16 -22.11 14.47
CA HIS A 76 51.01 -20.65 14.38
C HIS A 76 49.89 -20.28 13.40
N HIS A 77 49.87 -20.90 12.22
CA HIS A 77 48.85 -20.64 11.21
C HIS A 77 47.45 -21.03 11.70
N ILE A 78 47.31 -22.18 12.37
CA ILE A 78 46.05 -22.58 13.01
C ILE A 78 45.62 -21.53 14.03
N ARG A 79 46.53 -21.04 14.88
CA ARG A 79 46.21 -20.04 15.91
C ARG A 79 45.81 -18.69 15.29
N ASP A 80 46.44 -18.27 14.21
CA ASP A 80 46.12 -17.01 13.52
C ASP A 80 44.78 -17.07 12.79
N CYS A 81 44.46 -18.21 12.17
CA CYS A 81 43.22 -18.39 11.42
C CYS A 81 42.01 -18.78 12.29
N LEU A 82 42.23 -19.28 13.52
CA LEU A 82 41.15 -19.72 14.42
C LEU A 82 40.16 -18.60 14.79
N PRO A 83 40.60 -17.37 15.14
CA PRO A 83 39.70 -16.26 15.45
C PRO A 83 38.78 -15.93 14.26
N GLU A 84 39.34 -15.83 13.05
CA GLU A 84 38.56 -15.54 11.84
C GLU A 84 37.62 -16.69 11.46
N LEU A 85 38.07 -17.94 11.61
CA LEU A 85 37.21 -19.09 11.38
C LEU A 85 36.03 -19.10 12.37
N LYS A 86 36.29 -18.79 13.65
CA LYS A 86 35.25 -18.69 14.68
C LYS A 86 34.24 -17.58 14.36
N THR A 87 34.70 -16.39 13.96
CA THR A 87 33.79 -15.30 13.58
C THR A 87 32.95 -15.69 12.36
N ARG A 88 33.55 -16.31 11.34
CA ARG A 88 32.83 -16.79 10.15
C ARG A 88 31.78 -17.84 10.49
N ILE A 89 32.09 -18.81 11.36
CA ILE A 89 31.13 -19.82 11.81
C ILE A 89 29.98 -19.16 12.57
N ASN A 90 30.25 -18.19 13.44
CA ASN A 90 29.19 -17.48 14.17
C ASN A 90 28.27 -16.69 13.23
N VAL A 91 28.83 -16.05 12.19
CA VAL A 91 28.03 -15.37 11.16
C VAL A 91 27.15 -16.36 10.42
N LEU A 92 27.70 -17.49 9.97
CA LEU A 92 26.93 -18.53 9.28
C LEU A 92 25.85 -19.14 10.18
N ALA A 93 26.17 -19.38 11.45
CA ALA A 93 25.21 -19.88 12.43
C ALA A 93 24.05 -18.89 12.63
N ALA A 94 24.34 -17.60 12.76
CA ALA A 94 23.30 -16.56 12.86
C ALA A 94 22.44 -16.48 11.59
N GLN A 95 23.05 -16.58 10.41
CA GLN A 95 22.33 -16.59 9.12
C GLN A 95 21.40 -17.80 9.03
N TYR A 96 21.88 -19.01 9.35
CA TYR A 96 21.05 -20.20 9.33
C TYR A 96 19.97 -20.20 10.41
N GLN A 97 20.24 -19.61 11.58
CA GLN A 97 19.21 -19.41 12.61
C GLN A 97 18.11 -18.45 12.13
N SER A 98 18.47 -17.35 11.46
CA SER A 98 17.50 -16.44 10.85
C SER A 98 16.65 -17.14 9.80
N LEU A 99 17.25 -18.02 9.00
CA LEU A 99 16.54 -18.79 7.98
C LEU A 99 15.60 -19.83 8.61
N LEU A 100 16.03 -20.52 9.67
CA LEU A 100 15.18 -21.43 10.45
C LEU A 100 13.98 -20.68 11.04
N ASN A 101 14.20 -19.49 11.60
CA ASN A 101 13.13 -18.65 12.13
C ASN A 101 12.13 -18.25 11.03
N SER A 102 12.56 -18.05 9.77
CA SER A 102 11.64 -17.77 8.65
C SER A 102 10.81 -18.98 8.23
N TYR A 103 11.31 -20.21 8.42
CA TYR A 103 10.51 -21.42 8.22
C TYR A 103 9.54 -21.69 9.38
N GLY A 104 9.68 -20.96 10.49
CA GLY A 104 8.86 -21.06 11.69
C GLY A 104 9.20 -22.26 12.57
N GLU A 105 8.48 -22.38 13.67
CA GLU A 105 8.71 -23.43 14.66
C GLU A 105 8.14 -24.79 14.21
N PRO A 106 8.71 -25.92 14.67
CA PRO A 106 8.10 -27.22 14.52
C PRO A 106 6.69 -27.23 15.14
N VAL A 107 5.75 -27.89 14.46
CA VAL A 107 4.36 -27.98 14.94
C VAL A 107 4.25 -29.16 15.90
N ASP A 108 4.34 -28.87 17.20
CA ASP A 108 4.16 -29.87 18.25
C ASP A 108 2.68 -30.13 18.54
N ASP A 109 1.88 -29.07 18.68
CA ASP A 109 0.42 -29.14 18.87
C ASP A 109 -0.34 -28.64 17.63
N LYS A 110 -0.81 -29.59 16.82
CA LYS A 110 -1.56 -29.30 15.59
C LYS A 110 -2.84 -28.49 15.84
N SER A 111 -3.51 -28.72 16.97
CA SER A 111 -4.81 -28.10 17.27
C SER A 111 -4.64 -26.62 17.66
N ALA A 112 -3.68 -26.34 18.54
CA ALA A 112 -3.33 -24.98 18.94
C ALA A 112 -2.78 -24.18 17.75
N THR A 113 -1.88 -24.76 16.94
CA THR A 113 -1.34 -24.10 15.75
C THR A 113 -2.43 -23.77 14.74
N LEU A 114 -3.37 -24.68 14.49
CA LEU A 114 -4.50 -24.42 13.58
C LEU A 114 -5.33 -23.23 14.06
N LEU A 115 -5.69 -23.22 15.35
CA LEU A 115 -6.49 -22.14 15.93
C LEU A 115 -5.75 -20.81 15.87
N GLN A 116 -4.45 -20.80 16.18
CA GLN A 116 -3.62 -19.60 16.12
C GLN A 116 -3.53 -19.04 14.71
N LEU A 117 -3.32 -19.90 13.69
CA LEU A 117 -3.24 -19.49 12.29
C LEU A 117 -4.57 -18.90 11.80
N ILE A 118 -5.70 -19.56 12.08
CA ILE A 118 -7.03 -19.05 11.71
C ILE A 118 -7.34 -17.73 12.41
N THR A 119 -7.04 -17.63 13.70
CA THR A 119 -7.28 -16.41 14.49
C THR A 119 -6.43 -15.25 13.96
N LYS A 120 -5.15 -15.51 13.67
CA LYS A 120 -4.25 -14.51 13.09
C LYS A 120 -4.75 -14.05 11.72
N PHE A 121 -5.17 -14.97 10.86
CA PHE A 121 -5.77 -14.61 9.57
C PHE A 121 -7.02 -13.73 9.74
N ALA A 122 -7.94 -14.12 10.62
CA ALA A 122 -9.18 -13.36 10.87
C ALA A 122 -8.88 -11.94 11.37
N THR A 123 -7.96 -11.80 12.32
CA THR A 123 -7.53 -10.50 12.85
C THR A 123 -6.91 -9.63 11.75
N GLU A 124 -5.99 -10.18 10.95
CA GLU A 124 -5.37 -9.42 9.86
C GLU A 124 -6.37 -9.04 8.76
N TYR A 125 -7.35 -9.90 8.46
CA TYR A 125 -8.44 -9.59 7.52
C TYR A 125 -9.27 -8.40 8.01
N CYS A 126 -9.71 -8.42 9.28
CA CYS A 126 -10.44 -7.31 9.89
C CYS A 126 -9.60 -6.02 9.91
N ASN A 127 -8.34 -6.10 10.35
CA ASN A 127 -7.45 -4.95 10.41
C ASN A 127 -7.22 -4.32 9.02
N THR A 128 -7.18 -5.13 7.95
CA THR A 128 -7.03 -4.63 6.58
C THR A 128 -8.27 -3.88 6.10
N ILE A 129 -9.46 -4.32 6.52
CA ILE A 129 -10.73 -3.62 6.25
C ILE A 129 -10.82 -2.33 7.09
N GLU A 130 -10.33 -2.35 8.32
CA GLU A 130 -10.34 -1.16 9.21
C GLU A 130 -9.23 -0.15 8.89
N GLY A 131 -8.22 -0.55 8.10
CA GLY A 131 -7.05 0.28 7.81
C GLY A 131 -6.02 0.33 8.95
N THR A 132 -6.08 -0.61 9.89
CA THR A 132 -5.19 -0.76 11.05
C THR A 132 -4.18 -1.90 10.89
N ALA A 133 -4.09 -2.50 9.70
CA ALA A 133 -3.17 -3.57 9.39
C ALA A 133 -1.70 -3.14 9.59
N LYS A 134 -0.87 -4.06 10.07
CA LYS A 134 0.57 -3.79 10.29
C LYS A 134 1.34 -3.59 8.98
N TYR A 135 0.88 -4.24 7.91
CA TYR A 135 1.46 -4.14 6.59
C TYR A 135 0.55 -3.29 5.71
N ILE A 136 0.85 -1.98 5.66
CA ILE A 136 0.15 -1.05 4.77
C ILE A 136 0.95 -0.97 3.47
N GLU A 137 0.39 -1.47 2.38
CA GLU A 137 0.95 -1.36 1.05
C GLU A 137 0.84 0.10 0.56
N THR A 138 1.95 0.68 0.09
CA THR A 138 2.03 2.08 -0.33
C THR A 138 1.93 2.28 -1.85
N SER A 139 1.83 1.19 -2.61
CA SER A 139 1.79 1.19 -4.08
C SER A 139 0.38 1.47 -4.63
N GLU A 140 -0.63 0.79 -4.07
CA GLU A 140 -2.02 0.84 -4.53
C GLU A 140 -2.98 0.99 -3.34
N LEU A 141 -4.09 1.69 -3.56
CA LEU A 141 -5.16 1.81 -2.59
C LEU A 141 -5.90 0.46 -2.47
N CYS A 142 -5.76 -0.21 -1.34
CA CYS A 142 -6.43 -1.49 -1.04
C CYS A 142 -7.19 -1.45 0.28
N GLY A 143 -8.02 -2.47 0.54
CA GLY A 143 -8.64 -2.68 1.84
C GLY A 143 -9.72 -1.64 2.16
N GLY A 144 -9.75 -1.18 3.41
CA GLY A 144 -10.75 -0.22 3.89
C GLY A 144 -10.79 1.09 3.11
N ALA A 145 -9.63 1.67 2.82
CA ALA A 145 -9.54 2.94 2.13
C ALA A 145 -10.04 2.83 0.67
N ARG A 146 -9.84 1.67 0.02
CA ARG A 146 -10.38 1.39 -1.31
C ARG A 146 -11.90 1.27 -1.30
N ILE A 147 -12.47 0.63 -0.28
CA ILE A 147 -13.93 0.57 -0.09
C ILE A 147 -14.51 1.98 0.09
N CYS A 148 -13.85 2.84 0.88
CA CYS A 148 -14.26 4.24 1.04
C CYS A 148 -14.24 5.00 -0.29
N TYR A 149 -13.20 4.80 -1.11
CA TYR A 149 -13.10 5.36 -2.46
C TYR A 149 -14.22 4.86 -3.37
N ILE A 150 -14.58 3.57 -3.32
CA ILE A 150 -15.71 3.02 -4.09
C ILE A 150 -17.00 3.75 -3.71
N PHE A 151 -17.28 3.95 -2.42
CA PHE A 151 -18.51 4.61 -1.97
C PHE A 151 -18.60 6.09 -2.37
N HIS A 152 -17.52 6.85 -2.21
CA HIS A 152 -17.56 8.30 -2.41
C HIS A 152 -17.17 8.70 -3.83
N GLU A 153 -16.02 8.25 -4.30
CA GLU A 153 -15.44 8.72 -5.57
C GLU A 153 -15.97 7.95 -6.78
N THR A 154 -16.35 6.68 -6.62
CA THR A 154 -16.91 5.90 -7.73
C THR A 154 -18.44 5.97 -7.74
N PHE A 155 -19.08 5.52 -6.66
CA PHE A 155 -20.54 5.47 -6.58
C PHE A 155 -21.16 6.86 -6.50
N GLY A 156 -20.64 7.75 -5.65
CA GLY A 156 -21.09 9.15 -5.56
C GLY A 156 -21.05 9.86 -6.92
N ARG A 157 -19.90 9.86 -7.60
CA ARG A 157 -19.77 10.45 -8.95
C ARG A 157 -20.68 9.79 -9.98
N THR A 158 -20.88 8.47 -9.89
CA THR A 158 -21.78 7.75 -10.81
C THR A 158 -23.21 8.23 -10.61
N LEU A 159 -23.69 8.36 -9.37
CA LEU A 159 -25.02 8.90 -9.08
C LEU A 159 -25.17 10.36 -9.51
N GLU A 160 -24.18 11.21 -9.27
CA GLU A 160 -24.16 12.60 -9.72
C GLU A 160 -24.23 12.74 -11.25
N SER A 161 -23.68 11.77 -11.99
CA SER A 161 -23.73 11.73 -13.45
C SER A 161 -25.09 11.28 -14.00
N VAL A 162 -25.98 10.73 -13.18
CA VAL A 162 -27.34 10.35 -13.60
C VAL A 162 -28.15 11.62 -13.80
N ASP A 163 -28.36 11.98 -15.06
CA ASP A 163 -29.20 13.14 -15.42
C ASP A 163 -30.63 12.96 -14.86
N PRO A 164 -31.10 13.86 -13.97
CA PRO A 164 -32.43 13.77 -13.35
C PRO A 164 -33.58 13.94 -14.36
N LEU A 165 -33.32 14.55 -15.52
CA LEU A 165 -34.29 14.71 -16.61
C LEU A 165 -33.99 13.79 -17.80
N GLY A 166 -33.02 12.89 -17.65
CA GLY A 166 -32.59 11.99 -18.70
C GLY A 166 -33.77 11.14 -19.20
N GLY A 167 -34.03 11.22 -20.51
CA GLY A 167 -35.15 10.50 -21.14
C GLY A 167 -36.54 11.06 -20.83
N LEU A 168 -36.65 12.29 -20.29
CA LEU A 168 -37.90 13.04 -20.15
C LEU A 168 -37.95 14.17 -21.17
N THR A 169 -38.48 13.90 -22.36
CA THR A 169 -38.75 14.97 -23.32
C THR A 169 -40.04 15.71 -22.95
N THR A 170 -40.18 16.97 -23.36
CA THR A 170 -41.43 17.73 -23.18
C THR A 170 -42.64 16.99 -23.76
N ILE A 171 -42.44 16.28 -24.87
CA ILE A 171 -43.50 15.48 -25.52
C ILE A 171 -43.89 14.30 -24.63
N ASP A 172 -42.92 13.61 -24.01
CA ASP A 172 -43.20 12.51 -23.09
C ASP A 172 -43.98 12.97 -21.85
N ILE A 173 -43.61 14.14 -21.30
CA ILE A 173 -44.29 14.74 -20.15
C ILE A 173 -45.73 15.08 -20.52
N LEU A 174 -45.96 15.77 -21.65
CA LEU A 174 -47.30 16.11 -22.13
C LEU A 174 -48.14 14.86 -22.42
N THR A 175 -47.51 13.80 -22.94
CA THR A 175 -48.15 12.51 -23.21
C THR A 175 -48.54 11.83 -21.90
N ALA A 176 -47.66 11.82 -20.88
CA ALA A 176 -47.96 11.28 -19.56
C ALA A 176 -49.13 12.04 -18.89
N ILE A 177 -49.17 13.37 -19.01
CA ILE A 177 -50.29 14.20 -18.50
C ILE A 177 -51.60 13.85 -19.20
N ARG A 178 -51.60 13.75 -20.53
CA ARG A 178 -52.80 13.36 -21.31
C ARG A 178 -53.28 11.97 -20.95
N ASN A 179 -52.37 11.00 -20.85
CA ASN A 179 -52.71 9.62 -20.48
C ASN A 179 -53.22 9.52 -19.04
N ALA A 180 -52.64 10.26 -18.10
CA ALA A 180 -53.10 10.32 -16.71
C ALA A 180 -54.49 10.98 -16.57
N THR A 181 -54.79 11.95 -17.42
CA THR A 181 -56.12 12.59 -17.52
C THR A 181 -57.17 11.60 -18.03
N GLY A 182 -56.78 10.72 -18.96
CA GLY A 182 -57.64 9.68 -19.49
C GLY A 182 -58.79 10.24 -20.35
N PRO A 183 -59.97 9.61 -20.36
CA PRO A 183 -61.06 9.99 -21.27
C PRO A 183 -61.86 11.23 -20.82
N ARG A 184 -61.58 11.78 -19.62
CA ARG A 184 -62.35 12.90 -19.05
C ARG A 184 -61.62 14.22 -19.31
N PRO A 185 -62.34 15.34 -19.54
CA PRO A 185 -61.73 16.66 -19.56
C PRO A 185 -61.19 17.00 -18.16
N ALA A 186 -59.99 17.58 -18.07
CA ALA A 186 -59.38 18.01 -16.82
C ALA A 186 -59.19 19.53 -16.76
N LEU A 187 -59.43 20.10 -15.58
CA LEU A 187 -59.17 21.51 -15.28
C LEU A 187 -57.74 21.74 -14.76
N PHE A 188 -57.12 20.71 -14.19
CA PHE A 188 -55.79 20.74 -13.60
C PHE A 188 -54.95 19.55 -14.06
N VAL A 189 -53.63 19.67 -13.99
CA VAL A 189 -52.69 18.58 -14.31
C VAL A 189 -52.77 17.50 -13.21
N PRO A 190 -52.97 16.22 -13.55
CA PRO A 190 -53.02 15.15 -12.55
C PRO A 190 -51.67 14.90 -11.86
N GLU A 191 -51.65 14.81 -10.53
CA GLU A 191 -50.45 14.49 -9.73
C GLU A 191 -49.83 13.13 -10.10
N VAL A 192 -50.66 12.17 -10.52
CA VAL A 192 -50.24 10.84 -10.99
C VAL A 192 -49.22 10.92 -12.13
N SER A 193 -49.32 11.94 -13.00
CA SER A 193 -48.36 12.13 -14.08
C SER A 193 -46.96 12.50 -13.57
N PHE A 194 -46.88 13.33 -12.53
CA PHE A 194 -45.63 13.66 -11.85
C PHE A 194 -45.05 12.42 -11.16
N GLU A 195 -45.86 11.70 -10.38
CA GLU A 195 -45.40 10.50 -9.67
C GLU A 195 -44.83 9.45 -10.63
N LEU A 196 -45.50 9.20 -11.76
CA LEU A 196 -45.07 8.24 -12.76
C LEU A 196 -43.71 8.60 -13.36
N LEU A 197 -43.50 9.89 -13.67
CA LEU A 197 -42.26 10.37 -14.25
C LEU A 197 -41.10 10.32 -13.25
N VAL A 198 -41.34 10.70 -11.99
CA VAL A 198 -40.34 10.62 -10.92
C VAL A 198 -39.96 9.17 -10.62
N LYS A 199 -40.93 8.25 -10.53
CA LYS A 199 -40.65 6.81 -10.34
C LYS A 199 -39.78 6.25 -11.46
N ARG A 200 -39.96 6.70 -12.71
CA ARG A 200 -39.09 6.30 -13.83
C ARG A 200 -37.64 6.75 -13.62
N GLN A 201 -37.42 7.92 -13.04
CA GLN A 201 -36.07 8.43 -12.75
C GLN A 201 -35.43 7.73 -11.56
N VAL A 202 -36.16 7.56 -10.45
CA VAL A 202 -35.68 6.86 -9.25
C VAL A 202 -35.27 5.41 -9.57
N LYS A 203 -36.02 4.73 -10.44
CA LYS A 203 -35.69 3.36 -10.85
C LYS A 203 -34.32 3.24 -11.53
N ARG A 204 -33.81 4.29 -12.18
CA ARG A 204 -32.48 4.29 -12.81
C ARG A 204 -31.33 4.26 -11.80
N LEU A 205 -31.60 4.53 -10.52
CA LEU A 205 -30.60 4.50 -9.45
C LEU A 205 -30.28 3.07 -8.96
N GLU A 206 -31.10 2.08 -9.33
CA GLU A 206 -30.93 0.69 -8.90
C GLU A 206 -29.66 0.04 -9.47
N GLU A 207 -29.46 0.13 -10.79
CA GLU A 207 -28.32 -0.44 -11.48
C GLU A 207 -26.95 0.06 -10.95
N PRO A 208 -26.70 1.37 -10.82
CA PRO A 208 -25.43 1.85 -10.25
C PRO A 208 -25.25 1.46 -8.77
N SER A 209 -26.35 1.30 -8.02
CA SER A 209 -26.30 0.86 -6.62
C SER A 209 -25.92 -0.62 -6.50
N LEU A 210 -26.49 -1.49 -7.33
CA LEU A 210 -26.10 -2.90 -7.40
C LEU A 210 -24.66 -3.04 -7.89
N ARG A 211 -24.24 -2.23 -8.87
CA ARG A 211 -22.85 -2.22 -9.34
C ARG A 211 -21.87 -1.83 -8.23
N CYS A 212 -22.23 -0.90 -7.34
CA CYS A 212 -21.43 -0.56 -6.18
C CYS A 212 -21.22 -1.76 -5.24
N VAL A 213 -22.25 -2.56 -4.99
CA VAL A 213 -22.14 -3.80 -4.18
C VAL A 213 -21.17 -4.80 -4.82
N GLU A 214 -21.23 -4.97 -6.14
CA GLU A 214 -20.31 -5.84 -6.88
C GLU A 214 -18.85 -5.39 -6.74
N LEU A 215 -18.59 -4.09 -6.87
CA LEU A 215 -17.24 -3.52 -6.72
C LEU A 215 -16.69 -3.72 -5.30
N VAL A 216 -17.52 -3.54 -4.28
CA VAL A 216 -17.14 -3.83 -2.89
C VAL A 216 -16.85 -5.31 -2.69
N HIS A 217 -17.67 -6.20 -3.27
CA HIS A 217 -17.43 -7.64 -3.21
C HIS A 217 -16.11 -8.05 -3.89
N GLU A 218 -15.78 -7.45 -5.03
CA GLU A 218 -14.48 -7.64 -5.70
C GLU A 218 -13.31 -7.20 -4.80
N GLU A 219 -13.43 -6.03 -4.15
CA GLU A 219 -12.40 -5.55 -3.23
C GLU A 219 -12.27 -6.46 -2.00
N MET A 220 -13.39 -6.92 -1.41
CA MET A 220 -13.36 -7.87 -0.30
C MET A 220 -12.67 -9.20 -0.65
N GLN A 221 -12.77 -9.64 -1.91
CA GLN A 221 -12.01 -10.80 -2.41
C GLN A 221 -10.52 -10.48 -2.60
N ARG A 222 -10.19 -9.28 -3.10
CA ARG A 222 -8.79 -8.83 -3.22
C ARG A 222 -8.08 -8.80 -1.87
N ILE A 223 -8.78 -8.39 -0.80
CA ILE A 223 -8.23 -8.39 0.58
C ILE A 223 -7.79 -9.79 1.01
N ILE A 224 -8.51 -10.86 0.63
CA ILE A 224 -8.12 -12.25 0.97
C ILE A 224 -6.73 -12.56 0.40
N GLN A 225 -6.48 -12.16 -0.85
CA GLN A 225 -5.19 -12.37 -1.52
C GLN A 225 -4.07 -11.55 -0.85
N HIS A 226 -4.37 -10.30 -0.48
CA HIS A 226 -3.43 -9.43 0.23
C HIS A 226 -3.03 -10.02 1.60
N CYS A 227 -4.00 -10.45 2.41
CA CYS A 227 -3.74 -11.06 3.71
C CYS A 227 -2.94 -12.37 3.59
N SER A 228 -3.20 -13.17 2.56
CA SER A 228 -2.47 -14.41 2.29
C SER A 228 -1.00 -14.15 1.93
N ASN A 229 -0.74 -13.24 1.00
CA ASN A 229 0.61 -13.02 0.45
C ASN A 229 1.56 -12.32 1.44
N TYR A 230 1.03 -11.38 2.23
CA TYR A 230 1.86 -10.47 3.03
C TYR A 230 1.77 -10.72 4.53
N SER A 231 0.56 -10.90 5.07
CA SER A 231 0.35 -10.95 6.51
C SER A 231 0.49 -12.36 7.10
N THR A 232 0.33 -13.41 6.28
CA THR A 232 0.32 -14.81 6.73
C THR A 232 1.21 -15.73 5.90
N GLN A 233 2.48 -15.35 5.70
CA GLN A 233 3.46 -16.24 5.06
C GLN A 233 3.62 -17.60 5.78
N GLU A 234 3.31 -17.67 7.08
CA GLU A 234 3.22 -18.92 7.82
C GLU A 234 2.18 -19.90 7.25
N LEU A 235 1.10 -19.42 6.61
CA LEU A 235 0.10 -20.26 5.94
C LEU A 235 0.66 -20.92 4.67
N LEU A 236 1.73 -20.37 4.05
CA LEU A 236 2.39 -21.01 2.91
C LEU A 236 3.03 -22.36 3.30
N ARG A 237 3.33 -22.57 4.59
CA ARG A 237 3.75 -23.89 5.12
C ARG A 237 2.64 -24.94 5.02
N PHE A 238 1.38 -24.51 4.94
CA PHE A 238 0.20 -25.36 4.92
C PHE A 238 -0.71 -25.04 3.71
N PRO A 239 -0.30 -25.38 2.47
CA PRO A 239 -1.04 -25.02 1.26
C PRO A 239 -2.51 -25.46 1.28
N LYS A 240 -2.80 -26.66 1.79
CA LYS A 240 -4.17 -27.17 1.93
C LYS A 240 -5.02 -26.35 2.91
N LEU A 241 -4.43 -25.86 3.99
CA LEU A 241 -5.13 -25.02 4.96
C LEU A 241 -5.38 -23.63 4.37
N HIS A 242 -4.38 -23.07 3.71
CA HIS A 242 -4.51 -21.82 2.96
C HIS A 242 -5.69 -21.87 1.98
N ASP A 243 -5.72 -22.87 1.10
CA ASP A 243 -6.76 -22.99 0.08
C ASP A 243 -8.15 -23.15 0.71
N ALA A 244 -8.26 -23.93 1.79
CA ALA A 244 -9.50 -24.11 2.53
C ALA A 244 -9.99 -22.81 3.19
N ILE A 245 -9.10 -22.00 3.78
CA ILE A 245 -9.45 -20.70 4.36
C ILE A 245 -9.98 -19.77 3.26
N VAL A 246 -9.25 -19.66 2.14
CA VAL A 246 -9.66 -18.82 1.00
C VAL A 246 -11.03 -19.25 0.47
N GLU A 247 -11.25 -20.56 0.32
CA GLU A 247 -12.53 -21.10 -0.14
C GLU A 247 -13.68 -20.75 0.82
N VAL A 248 -13.50 -20.96 2.13
CA VAL A 248 -14.52 -20.67 3.14
C VAL A 248 -14.89 -19.18 3.15
N VAL A 249 -13.90 -18.29 3.15
CA VAL A 249 -14.15 -16.84 3.15
C VAL A 249 -14.82 -16.41 1.85
N THR A 250 -14.36 -16.90 0.70
CA THR A 250 -14.97 -16.59 -0.61
C THR A 250 -16.41 -17.11 -0.70
N CYS A 251 -16.68 -18.28 -0.12
CA CYS A 251 -18.03 -18.84 -0.02
C CYS A 251 -18.92 -17.99 0.90
N LEU A 252 -18.38 -17.50 2.02
CA LEU A 252 -19.10 -16.59 2.91
C LEU A 252 -19.49 -15.29 2.19
N LEU A 253 -18.56 -14.66 1.47
CA LEU A 253 -18.84 -13.45 0.69
C LEU A 253 -19.95 -13.70 -0.35
N ARG A 254 -19.85 -14.81 -1.09
CA ARG A 254 -20.88 -15.21 -2.07
C ARG A 254 -22.25 -15.46 -1.44
N LYS A 255 -22.32 -15.99 -0.21
CA LYS A 255 -23.58 -16.16 0.53
C LYS A 255 -24.18 -14.84 1.00
N ARG A 256 -23.36 -13.83 1.32
CA ARG A 256 -23.82 -12.52 1.78
C ARG A 256 -24.20 -11.57 0.64
N LEU A 257 -23.61 -11.74 -0.54
CA LEU A 257 -23.90 -10.93 -1.73
C LEU A 257 -25.40 -10.83 -2.09
N PRO A 258 -26.17 -11.93 -2.23
CA PRO A 258 -27.60 -11.83 -2.59
C PRO A 258 -28.43 -11.12 -1.52
N VAL A 259 -28.10 -11.31 -0.23
CA VAL A 259 -28.79 -10.64 0.88
C VAL A 259 -28.59 -9.12 0.81
N THR A 260 -27.38 -8.67 0.50
CA THR A 260 -27.09 -7.24 0.33
C THR A 260 -27.77 -6.68 -0.93
N ASN A 261 -27.75 -7.42 -2.04
CA ASN A 261 -28.42 -7.02 -3.28
C ASN A 261 -29.93 -6.86 -3.08
N GLU A 262 -30.57 -7.79 -2.36
CA GLU A 262 -31.98 -7.71 -2.01
C GLU A 262 -32.28 -6.46 -1.16
N MET A 263 -31.42 -6.14 -0.19
CA MET A 263 -31.58 -4.92 0.60
C MET A 263 -31.45 -3.65 -0.26
N VAL A 264 -30.47 -3.60 -1.17
CA VAL A 264 -30.30 -2.46 -2.09
C VAL A 264 -31.51 -2.31 -3.02
N HIS A 265 -32.01 -3.42 -3.56
CA HIS A 265 -33.25 -3.43 -4.34
C HIS A 265 -34.43 -2.89 -3.53
N ASN A 266 -34.59 -3.35 -2.28
CA ASN A 266 -35.65 -2.90 -1.38
C ASN A 266 -35.55 -1.41 -1.06
N LEU A 267 -34.34 -0.86 -0.87
CA LEU A 267 -34.15 0.58 -0.65
C LEU A 267 -34.69 1.40 -1.82
N VAL A 268 -34.39 1.02 -3.06
CA VAL A 268 -34.94 1.70 -4.24
C VAL A 268 -36.46 1.47 -4.36
N ALA A 269 -36.94 0.26 -4.06
CA ALA A 269 -38.36 -0.04 -4.08
C ALA A 269 -39.17 0.78 -3.06
N ILE A 270 -38.59 1.10 -1.89
CA ILE A 270 -39.20 1.98 -0.87
C ILE A 270 -39.38 3.39 -1.44
N GLU A 271 -38.36 3.95 -2.08
CA GLU A 271 -38.45 5.27 -2.73
C GLU A 271 -39.49 5.29 -3.87
N LEU A 272 -39.68 4.17 -4.55
CA LEU A 272 -40.71 4.01 -5.58
C LEU A 272 -42.13 3.80 -5.01
N ALA A 273 -42.25 3.34 -3.76
CA ALA A 273 -43.54 3.05 -3.15
C ALA A 273 -44.31 4.34 -2.82
N TYR A 274 -43.63 5.35 -2.29
CA TYR A 274 -44.26 6.59 -1.88
C TYR A 274 -43.37 7.81 -2.16
N ILE A 275 -43.93 8.79 -2.88
CA ILE A 275 -43.26 10.07 -3.15
C ILE A 275 -43.79 11.10 -2.14
N ASN A 276 -42.93 11.54 -1.23
CA ASN A 276 -43.31 12.49 -0.20
C ASN A 276 -43.24 13.95 -0.69
N THR A 277 -44.35 14.49 -1.18
CA THR A 277 -44.47 15.91 -1.57
C THR A 277 -44.44 16.89 -0.39
N LYS A 278 -44.42 16.40 0.86
CA LYS A 278 -44.25 17.22 2.08
C LYS A 278 -42.81 17.23 2.59
N HIS A 279 -41.85 16.72 1.81
CA HIS A 279 -40.45 16.79 2.19
C HIS A 279 -40.00 18.26 2.35
N PRO A 280 -39.29 18.64 3.43
CA PRO A 280 -38.86 20.02 3.67
C PRO A 280 -38.17 20.65 2.46
N ASP A 281 -37.18 19.95 1.89
CA ASP A 281 -36.42 20.43 0.73
C ASP A 281 -37.29 20.61 -0.52
N PHE A 282 -38.39 19.85 -0.64
CA PHE A 282 -39.32 19.99 -1.77
C PHE A 282 -40.22 21.23 -1.59
N ALA A 283 -40.69 21.48 -0.36
CA ALA A 283 -41.50 22.66 -0.06
C ALA A 283 -40.71 23.96 -0.29
N ASP A 284 -39.45 23.98 0.14
CA ASP A 284 -38.55 25.13 -0.05
C ASP A 284 -38.25 25.37 -1.54
N ALA A 285 -38.00 24.31 -2.31
CA ALA A 285 -37.81 24.41 -3.76
C ALA A 285 -39.04 24.96 -4.48
N CYS A 286 -40.24 24.48 -4.14
CA CYS A 286 -41.49 25.00 -4.71
C CYS A 286 -41.73 26.48 -4.32
N GLY A 287 -41.41 26.87 -3.09
CA GLY A 287 -41.51 28.26 -2.62
C GLY A 287 -40.60 29.20 -3.42
N LEU A 288 -39.34 28.83 -3.62
CA LEU A 288 -38.38 29.59 -4.45
C LEU A 288 -38.83 29.69 -5.91
N MET A 289 -39.35 28.60 -6.47
CA MET A 289 -39.81 28.56 -7.87
C MET A 289 -41.05 29.44 -8.07
N ASN A 290 -42.00 29.43 -7.13
CA ASN A 290 -43.17 30.30 -7.17
C ASN A 290 -42.79 31.78 -7.06
N ASN A 291 -41.83 32.13 -6.19
CA ASN A 291 -41.33 33.50 -6.08
C ASN A 291 -40.70 33.99 -7.39
N ASN A 292 -39.90 33.14 -8.04
CA ASN A 292 -39.27 33.44 -9.33
C ASN A 292 -40.31 33.62 -10.45
N ILE A 293 -41.36 32.78 -10.49
CA ILE A 293 -42.44 32.90 -11.49
C ILE A 293 -43.23 34.20 -11.27
N GLU A 294 -43.54 34.55 -10.02
CA GLU A 294 -44.26 35.78 -9.69
C GLU A 294 -43.43 37.05 -9.94
N GLU A 295 -42.10 36.98 -9.80
CA GLU A 295 -41.20 38.07 -10.17
C GLU A 295 -41.10 38.23 -11.69
N GLN A 296 -40.99 37.12 -12.44
CA GLN A 296 -41.06 37.16 -13.91
C GLN A 296 -42.41 37.68 -14.42
N ARG A 297 -43.51 37.32 -13.76
CA ARG A 297 -44.85 37.80 -14.09
C ARG A 297 -44.99 39.30 -13.81
N ARG A 298 -44.49 39.78 -12.66
CA ARG A 298 -44.44 41.23 -12.34
C ARG A 298 -43.59 42.01 -13.33
N ASN A 299 -42.43 41.48 -13.74
CA ASN A 299 -41.56 42.11 -14.73
C ASN A 299 -42.18 42.17 -16.13
N ARG A 300 -43.04 41.19 -16.50
CA ARG A 300 -43.82 41.25 -17.75
C ARG A 300 -44.94 42.28 -17.65
N ILE A 301 -45.70 42.30 -16.55
CA ILE A 301 -46.78 43.27 -16.34
C ILE A 301 -46.23 44.71 -16.29
N ALA A 302 -45.07 44.93 -15.66
CA ALA A 302 -44.41 46.23 -15.61
C ALA A 302 -43.90 46.72 -16.99
N ARG A 303 -43.65 45.82 -17.94
CA ARG A 303 -43.32 46.18 -19.34
C ARG A 303 -44.55 46.49 -20.19
N ASP A 304 -45.72 45.97 -19.81
CA ASP A 304 -46.97 46.11 -20.57
C ASP A 304 -47.88 47.26 -20.07
N LEU A 305 -47.46 48.01 -19.04
CA LEU A 305 -48.16 49.22 -18.57
C LEU A 305 -47.84 50.43 -19.48
N PRO A 306 -48.84 51.13 -20.06
CA PRO A 306 -48.60 52.34 -20.84
C PRO A 306 -48.17 53.51 -19.93
N PRO A 307 -47.36 54.46 -20.42
CA PRO A 307 -46.93 55.59 -19.62
C PRO A 307 -48.13 56.50 -19.33
N SER A 308 -48.63 56.47 -18.08
CA SER A 308 -49.66 57.40 -17.64
C SER A 308 -49.09 58.82 -17.63
N ALA A 309 -49.76 59.70 -18.36
CA ALA A 309 -49.40 61.08 -18.59
C ALA A 309 -49.13 61.87 -17.29
N ALA A 310 -48.04 62.63 -17.31
CA ALA A 310 -47.73 63.66 -16.34
C ALA A 310 -48.79 64.78 -16.36
N PRO A 311 -49.03 65.47 -15.22
CA PRO A 311 -49.50 66.84 -15.25
C PRO A 311 -48.38 67.80 -14.83
N ARG A 312 -47.90 68.62 -15.78
CA ARG A 312 -47.30 69.93 -15.49
C ARG A 312 -48.43 70.95 -15.52
N ASP A 313 -48.62 71.71 -14.45
CA ASP A 313 -48.54 73.18 -14.48
C ASP A 313 -48.75 73.84 -13.10
N LYS A 314 -47.93 74.84 -12.81
CA LYS A 314 -48.07 75.82 -11.71
C LYS A 314 -48.95 76.99 -12.17
N PRO A 315 -49.55 77.79 -11.25
CA PRO A 315 -48.93 79.10 -10.97
C PRO A 315 -48.99 79.58 -9.49
N SER A 316 -48.29 80.70 -9.28
CA SER A 316 -47.73 81.37 -8.10
C SER A 316 -48.64 82.23 -7.19
N LYS A 317 -48.28 82.38 -5.89
CA LYS A 317 -47.99 83.68 -5.20
C LYS A 317 -47.48 83.51 -3.75
N ALA A 318 -46.53 84.37 -3.36
CA ALA A 318 -45.76 84.47 -2.09
C ALA A 318 -46.43 85.47 -1.08
N PRO A 319 -45.88 85.91 0.10
CA PRO A 319 -44.50 85.82 0.63
C PRO A 319 -44.32 85.43 2.13
N GLY A 320 -43.04 85.25 2.57
CA GLY A 320 -42.57 84.79 3.90
C GLY A 320 -42.70 85.80 5.07
N PRO A 321 -41.87 85.77 6.15
CA PRO A 321 -40.45 85.35 6.19
C PRO A 321 -39.92 84.65 7.49
N LEU A 322 -38.63 84.29 7.43
CA LEU A 322 -37.56 84.30 8.48
C LEU A 322 -36.82 82.96 8.72
N ALA A 323 -35.61 82.91 8.16
CA ALA A 323 -34.45 82.13 8.65
C ALA A 323 -33.72 82.96 9.75
N PRO A 324 -32.65 82.51 10.45
CA PRO A 324 -31.45 81.81 9.93
C PRO A 324 -30.99 80.67 10.90
N ALA A 325 -29.86 79.97 10.80
CA ALA A 325 -28.62 80.10 10.05
C ALA A 325 -27.91 78.72 10.01
N ALA A 326 -27.00 78.58 9.06
CA ALA A 326 -26.08 77.47 8.87
C ALA A 326 -25.04 77.29 9.99
N LEU A 327 -24.46 76.09 10.10
CA LEU A 327 -23.01 75.91 10.16
C LEU A 327 -22.61 74.48 9.74
N GLU A 328 -21.53 74.48 8.98
CA GLU A 328 -20.91 73.41 8.20
C GLU A 328 -19.99 72.47 9.04
N PRO A 329 -19.37 71.45 8.42
CA PRO A 329 -18.96 70.19 9.04
C PRO A 329 -17.47 70.11 9.45
N SER A 330 -17.13 69.09 10.24
CA SER A 330 -15.76 68.57 10.45
C SER A 330 -15.91 67.10 10.88
N SER A 331 -15.48 66.11 10.08
CA SER A 331 -14.13 65.57 9.92
C SER A 331 -13.64 64.76 11.12
N ASP A 332 -12.97 63.66 10.79
CA ASP A 332 -12.06 62.85 11.61
C ASP A 332 -12.69 61.83 12.57
N THR A 333 -12.19 60.60 12.75
CA THR A 333 -11.14 59.76 12.14
C THR A 333 -11.22 58.42 12.88
N ASP A 334 -10.76 57.35 12.21
CA ASP A 334 -10.08 56.19 12.79
C ASP A 334 -10.82 55.18 13.69
N GLY A 335 -10.60 53.90 13.37
CA GLY A 335 -10.90 52.81 14.30
C GLY A 335 -10.92 51.40 13.72
N LYS A 336 -9.78 50.95 13.18
CA LYS A 336 -9.31 49.55 13.11
C LYS A 336 -10.04 48.56 14.05
N VAL A 337 -10.27 47.32 13.59
CA VAL A 337 -9.70 46.06 14.16
C VAL A 337 -10.16 44.83 13.36
N CYS A 338 -9.20 43.97 13.06
CA CYS A 338 -9.28 42.65 12.42
C CYS A 338 -9.67 41.50 13.38
N ALA A 339 -9.93 40.34 12.78
CA ALA A 339 -9.83 38.97 13.29
C ALA A 339 -10.98 38.50 14.21
N SER A 340 -11.49 37.28 14.10
CA SER A 340 -10.87 36.00 13.71
C SER A 340 -11.73 35.14 12.79
#